data_AF-A0A960U6M2-F1
#
_entry.id   AF-A0A960U6M2-F1
#
_cell.length_a   1.000
_cell.length_b   1.000
_cell.length_c   1.000
_cell.angle_alpha   90.00
_cell.angle_beta   90.00
_cell.angle_gamma   90.00
#
_symmetry.space_group_name_H-M   'P 1'
#
loop_
_entity.id
_entity.type
_entity.pdbx_description
1 polymer ?
#
loop_
_entity_poly.entity_id
_entity_poly.type
_entity_poly.pdbx_seq_one_letter_code
_entity_poly.pdbx_strand_id
1 'polypeptide(L)'
;MFSNRSRELSFKKNPLSGDMPLAWGSVKTIDEDRAEVRLFTGETLQDVRLPGGKPEKTGKAHGVFGGLSEKQLVLVGFLYGSSQNPVIIESYPFFSEEKDSSNLKLFRSIQDIKSTDIVVFHESGYSVWLTDNKIEVRKDPSPAPIVSLDLQSLEIIANVNSIGFGPISVPNGDLLLLFLNAIVAHLNSVNTAIGNIQTALSTSPTSPTDGGATYKAAIAVALATNTLPTVPAVPTQLNSTNLKQGPSV
;
A
#
# COMPACT_ATOMS: atom_id res chain seq x y z
N MET A 1 18.11 8.15 64.67
CA MET A 1 19.16 8.41 63.67
C MET A 1 19.05 7.36 62.58
N PHE A 2 18.53 7.73 61.41
CA PHE A 2 18.50 6.83 60.24
C PHE A 2 19.73 7.12 59.37
N SER A 3 20.60 6.14 59.18
CA SER A 3 21.79 6.31 58.34
C SER A 3 21.39 6.26 56.87
N ASN A 4 21.53 7.40 56.17
CA ASN A 4 21.53 7.46 54.72
C ASN A 4 22.74 6.66 54.20
N ARG A 5 22.52 5.41 53.75
CA ARG A 5 23.45 4.75 52.83
C ARG A 5 22.90 4.96 51.42
N SER A 6 23.43 5.97 50.74
CA SER A 6 23.37 6.05 49.29
C SER A 6 24.04 4.80 48.73
N ARG A 7 23.24 3.85 48.24
CA ARG A 7 23.76 2.77 47.39
C ARG A 7 24.05 3.40 46.05
N GLU A 8 25.28 3.88 45.86
CA GLU A 8 25.78 4.14 44.51
C GLU A 8 25.74 2.81 43.75
N LEU A 9 24.88 2.74 42.74
CA LEU A 9 24.90 1.69 41.75
C LEU A 9 26.21 1.84 40.97
N SER A 10 27.24 1.11 41.35
CA SER A 10 28.45 1.01 40.53
C SER A 10 28.12 0.17 39.30
N PHE A 11 27.90 0.82 38.16
CA PHE A 11 27.85 0.13 36.88
C PHE A 11 29.26 -0.37 36.57
N LYS A 12 29.51 -1.67 36.76
CA LYS A 12 30.74 -2.29 36.24
C LYS A 12 30.67 -2.22 34.72
N LYS A 13 31.67 -1.58 34.09
CA LYS A 13 31.85 -1.60 32.62
C LYS A 13 31.85 -3.06 32.16
N ASN A 14 31.00 -3.39 31.19
CA ASN A 14 30.94 -4.74 30.66
C ASN A 14 32.31 -5.07 30.03
N PRO A 15 33.02 -6.12 30.46
CA PRO A 15 34.33 -6.45 29.89
C PRO A 15 34.27 -6.83 28.40
N LEU A 16 33.06 -7.05 27.86
CA LEU A 16 32.80 -7.28 26.43
C LEU A 16 32.44 -6.01 25.64
N SER A 17 32.23 -4.86 26.30
CA SER A 17 31.97 -3.60 25.61
C SER A 17 33.27 -2.92 25.23
N GLY A 18 33.78 -3.22 24.03
CA GLY A 18 34.42 -2.17 23.26
C GLY A 18 33.36 -1.09 23.03
N ASP A 19 33.63 0.18 23.21
CA ASP A 19 32.61 1.21 22.98
C ASP A 19 32.48 1.43 21.47
N MET A 20 31.99 0.43 20.71
CA MET A 20 31.76 0.60 19.27
C MET A 20 30.66 1.65 19.08
N PRO A 21 30.99 2.80 18.46
CA PRO A 21 30.01 3.84 18.22
C PRO A 21 29.04 3.38 17.13
N LEU A 22 27.91 4.08 17.01
CA LEU A 22 27.02 3.92 15.85
C LEU A 22 27.81 4.14 14.56
N ALA A 23 27.52 3.35 13.54
CA ALA A 23 28.23 3.39 12.27
C ALA A 23 27.25 3.52 11.09
N TRP A 24 27.62 4.37 10.14
CA TRP A 24 26.92 4.48 8.86
C TRP A 24 27.45 3.44 7.88
N GLY A 25 26.54 2.87 7.10
CA GLY A 25 26.90 1.91 6.07
C GLY A 25 25.83 1.74 5.00
N SER A 26 26.10 0.82 4.09
CA SER A 26 25.20 0.44 3.01
C SER A 26 24.94 -1.05 3.03
N VAL A 27 23.67 -1.42 2.80
CA VAL A 27 23.29 -2.82 2.65
C VAL A 27 23.98 -3.40 1.42
N LYS A 28 24.62 -4.56 1.54
CA LYS A 28 25.31 -5.23 0.44
C LYS A 28 24.50 -6.40 -0.10
N THR A 29 24.01 -7.25 0.79
CA THR A 29 23.13 -8.38 0.50
C THR A 29 22.14 -8.54 1.65
N ILE A 30 20.99 -9.16 1.37
CA ILE A 30 19.94 -9.43 2.35
C ILE A 30 19.65 -10.93 2.30
N ASP A 31 19.57 -11.55 3.47
CA ASP A 31 19.19 -12.95 3.66
C ASP A 31 18.18 -13.01 4.80
N GLU A 32 16.91 -13.23 4.47
CA GLU A 32 15.77 -13.27 5.40
C GLU A 32 15.72 -12.08 6.39
N ASP A 33 16.08 -12.30 7.67
CA ASP A 33 16.09 -11.32 8.75
C ASP A 33 17.51 -10.77 9.05
N ARG A 34 18.44 -10.97 8.11
CA ARG A 34 19.84 -10.58 8.17
C ARG A 34 20.32 -9.87 6.92
N ALA A 35 21.42 -9.14 7.06
CA ALA A 35 22.11 -8.50 5.95
C ALA A 35 23.62 -8.48 6.12
N GLU A 36 24.33 -8.43 4.99
CA GLU A 36 25.69 -7.90 4.96
C GLU A 36 25.62 -6.38 4.85
N VAL A 37 26.39 -5.67 5.68
CA VAL A 37 26.46 -4.21 5.64
C VAL A 37 27.90 -3.77 5.47
N ARG A 38 28.17 -2.98 4.42
CA ARG A 38 29.45 -2.33 4.23
C ARG A 38 29.45 -0.99 4.95
N LEU A 39 30.26 -0.85 6.00
CA LEU A 39 30.45 0.41 6.70
C LEU A 39 31.23 1.40 5.83
N PHE A 40 31.02 2.69 6.08
CA PHE A 40 31.77 3.76 5.41
C PHE A 40 33.25 3.84 5.83
N THR A 41 33.61 3.15 6.91
CA THR A 41 35.01 2.88 7.28
C THR A 41 35.67 1.86 6.33
N GLY A 42 34.90 1.18 5.48
CA GLY A 42 35.35 0.19 4.51
C GLY A 42 35.14 -1.26 4.96
N GLU A 43 34.94 -1.49 6.25
CA GLU A 43 34.66 -2.81 6.83
C GLU A 43 33.32 -3.38 6.35
N THR A 44 33.22 -4.69 6.25
CA THR A 44 31.95 -5.37 5.97
C THR A 44 31.53 -6.18 7.19
N LEU A 45 30.38 -5.82 7.76
CA LEU A 45 29.73 -6.58 8.80
C LEU A 45 28.89 -7.70 8.17
N GLN A 46 28.92 -8.85 8.81
CA GLN A 46 28.17 -10.04 8.44
C GLN A 46 27.06 -10.27 9.47
N ASP A 47 25.99 -10.97 9.09
CA ASP A 47 24.89 -11.35 9.99
C ASP A 47 24.27 -10.17 10.77
N VAL A 48 24.12 -9.02 10.10
CA VAL A 48 23.55 -7.81 10.71
C VAL A 48 22.03 -7.97 10.82
N ARG A 49 21.47 -7.87 12.02
CA ARG A 49 20.03 -8.08 12.25
C ARG A 49 19.19 -6.92 11.70
N LEU A 50 18.11 -7.26 11.01
CA LEU A 50 17.17 -6.28 10.47
C LEU A 50 16.13 -5.85 11.52
N PRO A 51 15.69 -4.58 11.51
CA PRO A 51 14.50 -4.18 12.24
C PRO A 51 13.26 -4.78 11.56
N GLY A 52 12.28 -5.23 12.34
CA GLY A 52 11.09 -5.82 11.74
C GLY A 52 10.06 -6.36 12.73
N GLY A 53 9.02 -6.98 12.16
CA GLY A 53 8.01 -7.71 12.91
C GLY A 53 8.62 -8.86 13.69
N LYS A 54 8.03 -9.18 14.84
CA LYS A 54 8.46 -10.28 15.71
C LYS A 54 7.44 -11.42 15.69
N PRO A 55 7.87 -12.68 15.86
CA PRO A 55 6.96 -13.76 16.19
C PRO A 55 6.49 -13.62 17.65
N GLU A 56 5.19 -13.79 17.87
CA GLU A 56 4.62 -13.99 19.20
C GLU A 56 4.87 -15.41 19.69
N LYS A 57 4.73 -15.63 21.00
CA LYS A 57 4.85 -16.96 21.63
C LYS A 57 3.88 -18.00 21.05
N THR A 58 2.83 -17.55 20.36
CA THR A 58 1.81 -18.37 19.70
C THR A 58 2.16 -18.71 18.25
N GLY A 59 3.29 -18.24 17.73
CA GLY A 59 3.70 -18.41 16.32
C GLY A 59 3.07 -17.39 15.37
N LYS A 60 2.25 -16.45 15.86
CA LYS A 60 1.67 -15.37 15.04
C LYS A 60 2.66 -14.22 14.88
N ALA A 61 2.73 -13.61 13.70
CA ALA A 61 3.56 -12.43 13.48
C ALA A 61 2.90 -11.16 14.03
N HIS A 62 3.69 -10.26 14.61
CA HIS A 62 3.25 -8.95 15.08
C HIS A 62 4.30 -7.87 14.80
N GLY A 63 3.90 -6.75 14.19
CA GLY A 63 4.75 -5.61 13.87
C GLY A 63 4.84 -5.35 12.37
N VAL A 64 5.70 -4.40 11.98
CA VAL A 64 5.92 -4.01 10.58
C VAL A 64 7.25 -4.59 10.11
N PHE A 65 7.24 -5.28 8.98
CA PHE A 65 8.46 -5.67 8.27
C PHE A 65 8.65 -4.69 7.10
N GLY A 66 9.54 -3.71 7.29
CA GLY A 66 9.71 -2.60 6.35
C GLY A 66 10.46 -2.97 5.06
N GLY A 67 11.09 -4.15 5.01
CA GLY A 67 12.00 -4.53 3.94
C GLY A 67 13.24 -3.62 3.88
N LEU A 68 14.28 -4.09 3.23
CA LEU A 68 15.43 -3.28 2.85
C LEU A 68 15.79 -3.59 1.41
N SER A 69 16.58 -2.72 0.78
CA SER A 69 17.14 -2.96 -0.54
C SER A 69 18.67 -2.90 -0.51
N GLU A 70 19.31 -3.60 -1.43
CA GLU A 70 20.75 -3.44 -1.63
C GLU A 70 21.11 -1.97 -1.89
N LYS A 71 22.28 -1.56 -1.39
CA LYS A 71 22.82 -0.20 -1.43
C LYS A 71 22.06 0.84 -0.61
N GLN A 72 20.99 0.45 0.09
CA GLN A 72 20.24 1.38 0.93
C GLN A 72 21.12 1.88 2.08
N LEU A 73 21.03 3.18 2.39
CA LEU A 73 21.73 3.77 3.52
C LEU A 73 21.11 3.31 4.84
N VAL A 74 21.95 2.83 5.75
CA VAL A 74 21.53 2.35 7.07
C VAL A 74 22.42 2.89 8.18
N LEU A 75 21.82 3.03 9.36
CA LEU A 75 22.51 3.27 10.62
C LEU A 75 22.61 1.96 11.40
N VAL A 76 23.83 1.53 11.70
CA VAL A 76 24.12 0.31 12.45
C VAL A 76 24.47 0.67 13.89
N GLY A 77 23.87 -0.05 14.83
CA GLY A 77 24.30 -0.07 16.22
C GLY A 77 24.88 -1.40 16.64
N PHE A 78 25.60 -1.37 17.75
CA PHE A 78 26.31 -2.53 18.28
C PHE A 78 25.79 -2.83 19.68
N LEU A 79 25.04 -3.93 19.81
CA LEU A 79 24.50 -4.33 21.10
C LEU A 79 25.66 -4.60 22.07
N TYR A 80 25.55 -4.03 23.27
CA TYR A 80 26.61 -4.07 24.29
C TYR A 80 27.96 -3.49 23.81
N GLY A 81 27.97 -2.66 22.76
CA GLY A 81 29.19 -2.12 22.14
C GLY A 81 29.99 -3.15 21.33
N SER A 82 29.47 -4.35 21.12
CA SER A 82 30.23 -5.41 20.45
C SER A 82 30.05 -5.39 18.93
N SER A 83 31.15 -5.35 18.18
CA SER A 83 31.15 -5.54 16.71
C SER A 83 30.60 -6.90 16.28
N GLN A 84 30.54 -7.87 17.19
CA GLN A 84 29.96 -9.20 16.98
C GLN A 84 28.43 -9.20 17.08
N ASN A 85 27.82 -8.11 17.53
CA ASN A 85 26.37 -8.00 17.67
C ASN A 85 25.81 -6.76 16.96
N PRO A 86 26.01 -6.63 15.64
CA PRO A 86 25.50 -5.51 14.87
C PRO A 86 24.00 -5.65 14.62
N VAL A 87 23.30 -4.53 14.65
CA VAL A 87 21.87 -4.42 14.32
C VAL A 87 21.64 -3.16 13.50
N ILE A 88 20.79 -3.23 12.48
CA ILE A 88 20.31 -2.02 11.80
C ILE A 88 19.27 -1.38 12.72
N ILE A 89 19.51 -0.12 13.09
CA ILE A 89 18.61 0.67 13.94
C ILE A 89 17.68 1.51 13.08
N GLU A 90 18.18 2.04 11.98
CA GLU A 90 17.42 2.92 11.10
C GLU A 90 17.80 2.67 9.64
N SER A 91 16.83 2.77 8.74
CA SER A 91 17.04 2.75 7.30
C SER A 91 16.53 4.04 6.67
N TYR A 92 17.25 4.51 5.66
CA TYR A 92 16.91 5.75 4.97
C TYR A 92 16.42 5.42 3.56
N PRO A 93 15.49 6.22 3.01
CA PRO A 93 14.81 5.90 1.75
C PRO A 93 15.68 6.12 0.49
N PHE A 94 16.99 6.29 0.65
CA PHE A 94 17.91 6.58 -0.45
C PHE A 94 19.13 5.68 -0.42
N PHE A 95 19.65 5.43 -1.61
CA PHE A 95 20.90 4.70 -1.79
C PHE A 95 22.08 5.50 -1.25
N SER A 96 23.08 4.79 -0.73
CA SER A 96 24.27 5.38 -0.13
C SER A 96 25.28 5.96 -1.13
N GLU A 97 25.20 5.54 -2.40
CA GLU A 97 26.21 5.87 -3.41
C GLU A 97 25.87 7.16 -4.17
N GLU A 98 26.88 7.99 -4.43
CA GLU A 98 26.73 9.28 -5.14
C GLU A 98 26.24 9.10 -6.59
N LYS A 99 26.54 7.96 -7.23
CA LYS A 99 26.04 7.63 -8.57
C LYS A 99 24.51 7.54 -8.63
N ASP A 100 23.87 7.29 -7.49
CA ASP A 100 22.42 7.19 -7.35
C ASP A 100 21.78 8.54 -6.96
N SER A 101 22.56 9.63 -6.87
CA SER A 101 22.06 10.98 -6.59
C SER A 101 21.08 11.51 -7.64
N SER A 102 21.18 11.02 -8.88
CA SER A 102 20.19 11.26 -9.94
C SER A 102 18.82 10.65 -9.61
N ASN A 103 18.79 9.47 -8.98
CA ASN A 103 17.56 8.82 -8.54
C ASN A 103 16.88 9.61 -7.41
N LEU A 104 17.66 10.20 -6.51
CA LEU A 104 17.19 11.11 -5.47
C LEU A 104 16.56 12.39 -6.05
N LYS A 105 17.17 12.97 -7.09
CA LYS A 105 16.61 14.12 -7.81
C LYS A 105 15.31 13.75 -8.53
N LEU A 106 15.28 12.58 -9.17
CA LEU A 106 14.09 12.05 -9.81
C LEU A 106 12.97 11.85 -8.78
N PHE A 107 13.24 11.15 -7.67
CA PHE A 107 12.30 10.96 -6.57
C PHE A 107 11.76 12.30 -6.06
N ARG A 108 12.62 13.29 -5.80
CA ARG A 108 12.15 14.62 -5.36
C ARG A 108 11.34 15.37 -6.43
N SER A 109 11.58 15.12 -7.72
CA SER A 109 10.86 15.79 -8.80
C SER A 109 9.44 15.26 -9.03
N ILE A 110 9.13 14.04 -8.57
CA ILE A 110 7.82 13.40 -8.69
C ILE A 110 6.99 13.49 -7.39
N GLN A 111 7.59 13.95 -6.30
CA GLN A 111 7.01 13.91 -4.96
C GLN A 111 6.75 15.33 -4.41
N ASP A 112 5.54 15.87 -4.61
CA ASP A 112 5.03 17.00 -3.81
C ASP A 112 4.33 16.49 -2.54
N ILE A 113 5.04 15.68 -1.75
CA ILE A 113 4.52 15.05 -0.54
C ILE A 113 4.57 16.08 0.60
N LYS A 114 3.42 16.35 1.22
CA LYS A 114 3.35 17.17 2.43
C LYS A 114 3.74 16.34 3.64
N SER A 115 4.22 16.98 4.71
CA SER A 115 4.60 16.29 5.95
C SER A 115 3.46 15.54 6.64
N THR A 116 2.21 15.84 6.29
CA THR A 116 0.99 15.20 6.81
C THR A 116 0.53 14.02 5.95
N ASP A 117 1.05 13.89 4.74
CA ASP A 117 0.60 12.86 3.81
C ASP A 117 1.24 11.52 4.19
N ILE A 118 0.47 10.44 4.09
CA ILE A 118 0.99 9.07 4.16
C ILE A 118 1.03 8.53 2.74
N VAL A 119 2.25 8.30 2.23
CA VAL A 119 2.43 7.77 0.88
C VAL A 119 3.17 6.44 0.93
N VAL A 120 2.59 5.43 0.29
CA VAL A 120 3.15 4.09 0.18
C VAL A 120 3.56 3.86 -1.28
N PHE A 121 4.85 3.68 -1.51
CA PHE A 121 5.41 3.40 -2.84
C PHE A 121 5.51 1.90 -3.10
N HIS A 122 5.37 1.52 -4.36
CA HIS A 122 5.62 0.18 -4.84
C HIS A 122 6.66 0.23 -5.97
N GLU A 123 7.51 -0.80 -6.07
CA GLU A 123 8.61 -0.87 -7.03
C GLU A 123 8.16 -0.80 -8.50
N SER A 124 6.92 -1.18 -8.80
CA SER A 124 6.34 -1.08 -10.14
C SER A 124 5.97 0.35 -10.58
N GLY A 125 6.27 1.34 -9.74
CA GLY A 125 5.98 2.75 -9.97
C GLY A 125 4.57 3.17 -9.55
N TYR A 126 3.82 2.31 -8.87
CA TYR A 126 2.53 2.68 -8.28
C TYR A 126 2.74 3.25 -6.89
N SER A 127 1.89 4.19 -6.50
CA SER A 127 1.85 4.71 -5.13
C SER A 127 0.43 4.91 -4.64
N VAL A 128 0.23 4.69 -3.34
CA VAL A 128 -1.02 4.97 -2.63
C VAL A 128 -0.80 6.18 -1.74
N TRP A 129 -1.59 7.22 -1.96
CA TRP A 129 -1.54 8.48 -1.24
C TRP A 129 -2.76 8.58 -0.33
N LEU A 130 -2.52 8.74 0.96
CA LEU A 130 -3.54 9.09 1.94
C LEU A 130 -3.25 10.52 2.38
N THR A 131 -4.15 11.41 1.99
CA THR A 131 -4.13 12.84 2.32
C THR A 131 -5.36 13.16 3.18
N ASP A 132 -5.45 14.39 3.69
CA ASP A 132 -6.52 14.80 4.61
C ASP A 132 -7.95 14.44 4.14
N ASN A 133 -8.20 14.52 2.83
CA ASN A 133 -9.54 14.33 2.26
C ASN A 133 -9.59 13.31 1.13
N LYS A 134 -8.48 12.66 0.77
CA LYS A 134 -8.45 11.76 -0.39
C LYS A 134 -7.58 10.54 -0.19
N ILE A 135 -8.02 9.44 -0.77
CA ILE A 135 -7.20 8.24 -1.01
C ILE A 135 -6.99 8.14 -2.52
N GLU A 136 -5.73 8.15 -2.96
CA GLU A 136 -5.39 8.15 -4.38
C GLU A 136 -4.40 7.04 -4.73
N VAL A 137 -4.62 6.41 -5.89
CA VAL A 137 -3.65 5.52 -6.52
C VAL A 137 -3.07 6.24 -7.71
N ARG A 138 -1.74 6.42 -7.73
CA ARG A 138 -1.00 7.10 -8.80
C ARG A 138 0.00 6.15 -9.43
N LYS A 139 0.46 6.48 -10.63
CA LYS A 139 1.53 5.76 -11.32
C LYS A 139 2.56 6.74 -11.86
N ASP A 140 3.79 6.58 -11.41
CA ASP A 140 4.91 7.39 -11.84
C ASP A 140 5.15 7.28 -13.35
N PRO A 141 5.60 8.37 -14.01
CA PRO A 141 5.82 9.71 -13.46
C PRO A 141 4.57 10.61 -13.50
N SER A 142 3.39 10.05 -13.77
CA SER A 142 2.18 10.86 -13.93
C SER A 142 1.68 11.38 -12.58
N PRO A 143 1.48 12.70 -12.43
CA PRO A 143 0.92 13.27 -11.20
C PRO A 143 -0.60 13.00 -11.08
N ALA A 144 -1.26 12.62 -12.17
CA ALA A 144 -2.71 12.40 -12.16
C ALA A 144 -3.06 11.03 -11.54
N PRO A 145 -4.06 10.96 -10.63
CA PRO A 145 -4.49 9.70 -10.05
C PRO A 145 -5.20 8.81 -11.07
N ILE A 146 -4.90 7.52 -11.00
CA ILE A 146 -5.62 6.45 -11.70
C ILE A 146 -6.97 6.23 -11.01
N VAL A 147 -6.96 6.23 -9.68
CA VAL A 147 -8.15 6.15 -8.84
C VAL A 147 -8.01 7.20 -7.76
N SER A 148 -9.08 7.95 -7.51
CA SER A 148 -9.19 8.90 -6.41
C SER A 148 -10.52 8.65 -5.71
N LEU A 149 -10.48 8.47 -4.39
CA LEU A 149 -11.64 8.47 -3.51
C LEU A 149 -11.59 9.77 -2.72
N ASP A 150 -12.60 10.61 -2.90
CA ASP A 150 -12.81 11.79 -2.06
C ASP A 150 -13.59 11.39 -0.81
N LEU A 151 -13.00 11.62 0.36
CA LEU A 151 -13.56 11.23 1.66
C LEU A 151 -14.63 12.20 2.17
N GLN A 152 -14.74 13.40 1.58
CA GLN A 152 -15.78 14.35 1.93
C GLN A 152 -17.05 14.12 1.11
N SER A 153 -16.90 13.97 -0.21
CA SER A 153 -18.04 13.71 -1.10
C SER A 153 -18.41 12.23 -1.20
N LEU A 154 -17.54 11.33 -0.73
CA LEU A 154 -17.64 9.88 -0.92
C LEU A 154 -17.71 9.47 -2.39
N GLU A 155 -17.08 10.27 -3.27
CA GLU A 155 -17.04 10.04 -4.70
C GLU A 155 -15.79 9.27 -5.11
N ILE A 156 -15.95 8.30 -6.01
CA ILE A 156 -14.83 7.58 -6.63
C ILE A 156 -14.67 8.08 -8.07
N ILE A 157 -13.51 8.63 -8.37
CA ILE A 157 -13.10 9.04 -9.71
C ILE A 157 -12.03 8.06 -10.19
N ALA A 158 -12.35 7.30 -11.24
CA ALA A 158 -11.42 6.35 -11.85
C ALA A 158 -11.11 6.76 -13.30
N ASN A 159 -9.83 6.96 -13.60
CA ASN A 159 -9.36 7.13 -14.97
C ASN A 159 -9.16 5.75 -15.60
N VAL A 160 -10.20 5.23 -16.23
CA VAL A 160 -10.22 3.89 -16.86
C VAL A 160 -9.15 3.68 -17.93
N ASN A 161 -8.68 4.76 -18.58
CA ASN A 161 -7.60 4.68 -19.57
C ASN A 161 -6.22 4.47 -18.94
N SER A 162 -6.10 4.70 -17.63
CA SER A 162 -4.84 4.65 -16.88
C SER A 162 -4.69 3.37 -16.05
N ILE A 163 -5.72 2.53 -15.99
CA ILE A 163 -5.66 1.19 -15.37
C ILE A 163 -4.88 0.28 -16.32
N GLY A 164 -3.56 0.36 -16.22
CA GLY A 164 -2.67 -0.58 -16.89
C GLY A 164 -2.76 -1.93 -16.21
N PHE A 165 -3.57 -2.82 -16.76
CA PHE A 165 -3.31 -4.23 -16.56
C PHE A 165 -1.88 -4.51 -17.07
N GLY A 166 -1.11 -5.42 -16.45
CA GLY A 166 0.25 -5.76 -16.91
C GLY A 166 0.27 -6.20 -18.39
N PRO A 167 1.38 -6.69 -18.97
CA PRO A 167 1.33 -7.34 -20.28
C PRO A 167 0.37 -8.54 -20.20
N ILE A 168 -0.90 -8.26 -20.45
CA ILE A 168 -1.94 -9.21 -20.68
C ILE A 168 -1.60 -9.69 -22.09
N SER A 169 -0.82 -10.75 -22.17
CA SER A 169 -0.75 -11.58 -23.36
C SER A 169 -2.07 -12.36 -23.49
N VAL A 170 -3.20 -11.64 -23.50
CA VAL A 170 -4.45 -12.16 -24.04
C VAL A 170 -4.34 -11.82 -25.51
N PRO A 171 -4.51 -12.79 -26.42
CA PRO A 171 -4.45 -12.58 -27.86
C PRO A 171 -5.41 -11.50 -28.41
N ASN A 172 -6.22 -10.85 -27.57
CA ASN A 172 -7.25 -9.88 -27.92
C ASN A 172 -7.43 -8.83 -26.80
N GLY A 173 -6.71 -7.71 -26.86
CA GLY A 173 -7.00 -6.52 -26.02
C GLY A 173 -8.46 -6.04 -26.15
N ASP A 174 -9.11 -6.38 -27.27
CA ASP A 174 -10.50 -6.11 -27.57
C ASP A 174 -11.49 -6.79 -26.60
N LEU A 175 -11.15 -7.96 -26.04
CA LEU A 175 -12.07 -8.70 -25.16
C LEU A 175 -12.13 -8.11 -23.75
N LEU A 176 -11.02 -7.58 -23.25
CA LEU A 176 -10.98 -6.92 -21.94
C LEU A 176 -11.71 -5.57 -22.02
N LEU A 177 -11.46 -4.80 -23.08
CA LEU A 177 -12.17 -3.56 -23.34
C LEU A 177 -13.68 -3.79 -23.52
N LEU A 178 -14.07 -4.83 -24.25
CA LEU A 178 -15.47 -5.24 -24.40
C LEU A 178 -16.11 -5.62 -23.07
N PHE A 179 -15.40 -6.36 -22.21
CA PHE A 179 -15.90 -6.74 -20.89
C PHE A 179 -16.03 -5.54 -19.94
N LEU A 180 -15.05 -4.63 -19.92
CA LEU A 180 -15.12 -3.40 -19.14
C LEU A 180 -16.29 -2.51 -19.60
N ASN A 181 -16.48 -2.35 -20.91
CA ASN A 181 -17.63 -1.62 -21.47
C ASN A 181 -18.97 -2.28 -21.07
N ALA A 182 -19.03 -3.62 -21.04
CA ALA A 182 -20.22 -4.34 -20.59
C ALA A 182 -20.50 -4.13 -19.08
N ILE A 183 -19.46 -4.10 -18.23
CA ILE A 183 -19.59 -3.77 -16.81
C ILE A 183 -20.11 -2.34 -16.62
N VAL A 184 -19.51 -1.36 -17.32
CA VAL A 184 -19.94 0.04 -17.25
C VAL A 184 -21.39 0.20 -17.70
N ALA A 185 -21.79 -0.46 -18.79
CA ALA A 185 -23.17 -0.46 -19.25
C ALA A 185 -24.13 -1.06 -18.20
N HIS A 186 -23.75 -2.16 -17.56
CA HIS A 186 -24.55 -2.79 -16.50
C HIS A 186 -24.73 -1.86 -15.28
N LEU A 187 -23.64 -1.22 -14.81
CA LEU A 187 -23.69 -0.27 -13.69
C LEU A 187 -24.56 0.96 -14.01
N ASN A 188 -24.48 1.49 -15.22
CA ASN A 188 -25.32 2.61 -15.65
C ASN A 188 -26.81 2.24 -15.69
N SER A 189 -27.15 1.01 -16.11
CA SER A 189 -28.53 0.52 -16.06
C SER A 189 -29.04 0.31 -14.63
N VAL A 190 -28.19 -0.16 -13.71
CA VAL A 190 -28.54 -0.24 -12.28
C VAL A 190 -28.82 1.15 -11.71
N ASN A 191 -27.96 2.14 -11.99
CA ASN A 191 -28.17 3.52 -11.54
C ASN A 191 -29.46 4.13 -12.10
N THR A 192 -29.76 3.87 -13.37
CA THR A 192 -31.02 4.30 -14.01
C THR A 192 -32.23 3.65 -13.33
N ALA A 193 -32.15 2.36 -13.01
CA ALA A 193 -33.22 1.65 -12.32
C ALA A 193 -33.50 2.21 -10.92
N ILE A 194 -32.45 2.54 -10.18
CA ILE A 194 -32.55 3.21 -8.88
C ILE A 194 -33.23 4.58 -9.03
N GLY A 195 -32.82 5.40 -10.01
CA GLY A 195 -33.43 6.70 -10.28
C GLY A 195 -34.91 6.61 -10.65
N ASN A 196 -35.31 5.59 -11.42
CA ASN A 196 -36.71 5.34 -11.78
C ASN A 196 -37.55 4.97 -10.54
N ILE A 197 -37.01 4.15 -9.63
CA ILE A 197 -37.67 3.81 -8.36
C ILE A 197 -37.83 5.06 -7.48
N GLN A 198 -36.79 5.88 -7.36
CA GLN A 198 -36.84 7.13 -6.59
C GLN A 198 -37.88 8.10 -7.16
N THR A 199 -37.94 8.24 -8.49
CA THR A 199 -38.93 9.07 -9.17
C THR A 199 -40.35 8.55 -8.93
N ALA A 200 -40.55 7.23 -9.05
CA ALA A 200 -41.84 6.60 -8.78
C ALA A 200 -42.30 6.80 -7.32
N LEU A 201 -41.37 6.72 -6.36
CA LEU A 201 -41.64 7.01 -4.95
C LEU A 201 -42.00 8.49 -4.72
N SER A 202 -41.23 9.41 -5.29
CA SER A 202 -41.47 10.86 -5.09
C SER A 202 -42.73 11.39 -5.75
N THR A 203 -43.20 10.75 -6.82
CA THR A 203 -44.40 11.17 -7.56
C THR A 203 -45.67 10.38 -7.19
N SER A 204 -45.55 9.34 -6.36
CA SER A 204 -46.70 8.54 -5.91
C SER A 204 -47.59 9.37 -4.97
N PRO A 205 -48.84 9.67 -5.35
CA PRO A 205 -49.77 10.38 -4.47
C PRO A 205 -50.18 9.45 -3.34
N THR A 206 -49.85 9.80 -2.09
CA THR A 206 -50.26 8.99 -0.93
C THR A 206 -51.49 9.56 -0.25
N SER A 207 -52.33 8.66 0.23
CA SER A 207 -53.37 8.97 1.22
C SER A 207 -53.07 8.18 2.49
N PRO A 208 -53.25 8.75 3.70
CA PRO A 208 -53.03 8.04 4.96
C PRO A 208 -53.79 6.70 5.09
N THR A 209 -54.84 6.49 4.30
CA THR A 209 -55.67 5.27 4.31
C THR A 209 -55.19 4.17 3.36
N ASP A 210 -54.18 4.41 2.51
CA ASP A 210 -53.79 3.46 1.44
C ASP A 210 -52.82 2.36 1.87
N GLY A 211 -52.29 2.43 3.10
CA GLY A 211 -51.36 1.44 3.66
C GLY A 211 -50.09 1.21 2.81
N GLY A 212 -49.69 2.18 1.98
CA GLY A 212 -48.54 2.06 1.08
C GLY A 212 -48.80 1.26 -0.20
N ALA A 213 -50.06 0.92 -0.50
CA ALA A 213 -50.43 0.21 -1.73
C ALA A 213 -49.99 0.97 -3.00
N THR A 214 -50.08 2.30 -2.97
CA THR A 214 -49.67 3.16 -4.09
C THR A 214 -48.17 3.09 -4.35
N TYR A 215 -47.33 3.13 -3.30
CA TYR A 215 -45.88 2.93 -3.43
C TYR A 215 -45.54 1.54 -3.99
N LYS A 216 -46.21 0.50 -3.49
CA LYS A 216 -45.97 -0.87 -3.97
C LYS A 216 -46.26 -1.01 -5.46
N ALA A 217 -47.38 -0.43 -5.93
CA ALA A 217 -47.74 -0.44 -7.35
C ALA A 217 -46.75 0.35 -8.19
N ALA A 218 -46.35 1.54 -7.74
CA ALA A 218 -45.39 2.39 -8.45
C ALA A 218 -43.99 1.77 -8.55
N ILE A 219 -43.50 1.14 -7.48
CA ILE A 219 -42.24 0.39 -7.48
C ILE A 219 -42.32 -0.82 -8.44
N ALA A 220 -43.44 -1.55 -8.42
CA ALA A 220 -43.62 -2.72 -9.29
C ALA A 220 -43.60 -2.33 -10.78
N VAL A 221 -44.24 -1.21 -11.14
CA VAL A 221 -44.19 -0.67 -12.51
C VAL A 221 -42.77 -0.23 -12.86
N ALA A 222 -42.10 0.53 -11.97
CA ALA A 222 -40.73 0.99 -12.20
C ALA A 222 -39.76 -0.19 -12.41
N LEU A 223 -39.87 -1.25 -11.62
CA LEU A 223 -39.07 -2.47 -11.78
C LEU A 223 -39.39 -3.23 -13.08
N ALA A 224 -40.67 -3.32 -13.46
CA ALA A 224 -41.08 -4.00 -14.69
C ALA A 224 -40.63 -3.26 -15.97
N THR A 225 -40.52 -1.92 -15.92
CA THR A 225 -40.03 -1.12 -17.05
C THR A 225 -38.51 -1.10 -17.19
N ASN A 226 -37.78 -1.53 -16.15
CA ASN A 226 -36.33 -1.62 -16.19
C ASN A 226 -35.92 -3.02 -16.68
N THR A 227 -35.54 -3.13 -17.95
CA THR A 227 -34.75 -4.28 -18.40
C THR A 227 -33.35 -4.15 -17.83
N LEU A 228 -33.10 -4.76 -16.67
CA LEU A 228 -31.73 -4.93 -16.18
C LEU A 228 -30.97 -5.75 -17.23
N PRO A 229 -29.89 -5.22 -17.83
CA PRO A 229 -29.07 -6.01 -18.73
C PRO A 229 -28.51 -7.20 -17.95
N THR A 230 -28.42 -8.35 -18.62
CA THR A 230 -27.82 -9.56 -18.05
C THR A 230 -26.46 -9.24 -17.46
N VAL A 231 -26.18 -9.77 -16.26
CA VAL A 231 -24.86 -9.64 -15.63
C VAL A 231 -23.81 -10.07 -16.66
N PRO A 232 -22.84 -9.20 -17.01
CA PRO A 232 -21.85 -9.53 -18.02
C PRO A 232 -21.14 -10.83 -17.65
N ALA A 233 -21.24 -11.84 -18.52
CA ALA A 233 -20.52 -13.08 -18.32
C ALA A 233 -19.03 -12.80 -18.42
N VAL A 234 -18.25 -13.23 -17.43
CA VAL A 234 -16.78 -13.15 -17.50
C VAL A 234 -16.34 -13.98 -18.72
N PRO A 235 -15.68 -13.37 -19.72
CA PRO A 235 -15.11 -14.13 -20.83
C PRO A 235 -14.23 -15.26 -20.30
N THR A 236 -14.43 -16.47 -20.81
CA THR A 236 -13.69 -17.68 -20.36
C THR A 236 -12.18 -17.53 -20.49
N GLN A 237 -11.73 -16.63 -21.37
CA GLN A 237 -10.33 -16.29 -21.63
C GLN A 237 -9.73 -15.31 -20.59
N LEU A 238 -10.56 -14.57 -19.84
CA LEU A 238 -10.12 -13.80 -18.67
C LEU A 238 -9.99 -14.69 -17.41
N ASN A 239 -10.72 -15.81 -17.35
CA ASN A 239 -10.53 -16.80 -16.28
C ASN A 239 -9.19 -17.58 -16.40
N SER A 240 -8.54 -17.52 -17.56
CA SER A 240 -7.21 -18.10 -17.77
C SER A 240 -6.04 -17.17 -17.45
N THR A 241 -6.27 -15.87 -17.17
CA THR A 241 -5.20 -15.00 -16.66
C THR A 241 -5.00 -15.28 -15.19
N ASN A 242 -4.24 -16.33 -14.92
CA ASN A 242 -3.77 -16.70 -13.62
C ASN A 242 -3.09 -15.47 -12.97
N LEU A 243 -3.74 -14.84 -11.99
CA LEU A 243 -3.07 -14.31 -10.79
C LEU A 243 -2.52 -15.48 -9.94
N LYS A 244 -1.98 -16.53 -10.59
CA LYS A 244 -1.05 -17.42 -9.91
C LYS A 244 0.25 -16.66 -9.91
N GLN A 245 0.69 -16.27 -8.72
CA GLN A 245 2.11 -16.09 -8.47
C GLN A 245 2.84 -17.25 -9.18
N GLY A 246 3.74 -16.91 -10.11
CA GLY A 246 4.62 -17.91 -10.68
C GLY A 246 5.39 -18.59 -9.55
N PRO A 247 5.80 -19.86 -9.72
CA PRO A 247 6.68 -20.48 -8.76
C PRO A 247 7.96 -19.65 -8.68
N SER A 248 8.41 -19.38 -7.47
CA SER A 248 9.73 -18.83 -7.20
C SER A 248 10.78 -19.65 -7.94
N VAL A 249 11.52 -19.01 -8.84
CA VAL A 249 12.82 -19.46 -9.34
C VAL A 249 13.73 -18.26 -9.41
#